data_AF-A0A504J4R5-F1
#
_entry.id   AF-A0A504J4R5-F1
#
_cell.length_a   1.000
_cell.length_b   1.000
_cell.length_c   1.000
_cell.angle_alpha   90.00
_cell.angle_beta   90.00
_cell.angle_gamma   90.00
#
_symmetry.space_group_name_H-M   'P 1'
#
loop_
_entity.id
_entity.type
_entity.pdbx_description
1 polymer ?
#
loop_
_entity_poly.entity_id
_entity_poly.type
_entity_poly.pdbx_seq_one_letter_code
_entity_poly.pdbx_strand_id
1 'polypeptide(L)'
;MRIIISLFMMVISLMSGDIIAQESVKKISLKKGHSEPIKFQNLKIKTLLQEYDKKAKAHLVGDIYLRISDDYNDEVIADYYIDNDGTGKNYDTKIYKNYFLTFAIENDNKYLIIEQALFGKPFALSSNRSATIGDQDGLVEVEITQFFEEEGYDEPPFKDNRGYFSNVHYTLKIKVRDSIKTFDFYSSDIKLKGNFTFEIEDYTILILSDVYKNSSALIEMKINKT
;
A
#
# COMPACT_ATOMS: atom_id res chain seq x y z
N MET A 1 -17.60 -75.99 -6.33
CA MET A 1 -17.03 -74.70 -5.86
C MET A 1 -17.64 -73.59 -6.71
N ARG A 2 -18.46 -72.70 -6.13
CA ARG A 2 -19.11 -71.58 -6.86
C ARG A 2 -18.43 -70.28 -6.43
N ILE A 3 -17.86 -69.54 -7.38
CA ILE A 3 -17.31 -68.21 -7.14
C ILE A 3 -18.45 -67.21 -7.29
N ILE A 4 -18.81 -66.55 -6.19
CA ILE A 4 -19.70 -65.39 -6.20
C ILE A 4 -18.84 -64.18 -6.54
N ILE A 5 -19.00 -63.64 -7.74
CA ILE A 5 -18.35 -62.39 -8.14
C ILE A 5 -19.19 -61.24 -7.58
N SER A 6 -18.78 -60.73 -6.42
CA SER A 6 -19.35 -59.50 -5.85
C SER A 6 -18.92 -58.30 -6.69
N LEU A 7 -19.86 -57.75 -7.46
CA LEU A 7 -19.64 -56.55 -8.26
C LEU A 7 -19.64 -55.30 -7.35
N PHE A 8 -18.47 -54.88 -6.89
CA PHE A 8 -18.33 -53.68 -6.08
C PHE A 8 -18.47 -52.43 -6.96
N MET A 9 -19.63 -51.77 -6.93
CA MET A 9 -19.80 -50.47 -7.59
C MET A 9 -18.90 -49.43 -6.91
N MET A 10 -17.81 -49.06 -7.59
CA MET A 10 -16.99 -47.92 -7.19
C MET A 10 -17.72 -46.63 -7.61
N VAL A 11 -18.47 -46.03 -6.68
CA VAL A 11 -19.00 -44.68 -6.85
C VAL A 11 -17.83 -43.71 -6.83
N ILE A 12 -17.32 -43.38 -8.02
CA ILE A 12 -16.42 -42.25 -8.19
C ILE A 12 -17.26 -41.00 -7.91
N SER A 13 -17.17 -40.51 -6.67
CA SER A 13 -17.64 -39.19 -6.32
C SER A 13 -16.82 -38.19 -7.12
N LEU A 14 -17.39 -37.74 -8.24
CA LEU A 14 -16.99 -36.51 -8.89
C LEU A 14 -17.29 -35.40 -7.89
N MET A 15 -16.32 -35.11 -7.03
CA MET A 15 -16.19 -33.83 -6.37
C MET A 15 -15.96 -32.82 -7.50
N SER A 16 -17.06 -32.33 -8.06
CA SER A 16 -17.09 -31.05 -8.75
C SER A 16 -16.67 -30.02 -7.71
N GLY A 17 -15.35 -29.82 -7.62
CA GLY A 17 -14.82 -28.64 -6.98
C GLY A 17 -15.40 -27.47 -7.75
N ASP A 18 -16.40 -26.82 -7.16
CA ASP A 18 -16.77 -25.48 -7.56
C ASP A 18 -15.49 -24.64 -7.41
N ILE A 19 -14.79 -24.44 -8.52
CA ILE A 19 -13.78 -23.40 -8.65
C ILE A 19 -14.57 -22.11 -8.60
N ILE A 20 -14.95 -21.71 -7.39
CA ILE A 20 -15.49 -20.40 -7.09
C ILE A 20 -14.43 -19.45 -7.61
N ALA A 21 -14.73 -18.79 -8.73
CA ALA A 21 -13.89 -17.76 -9.30
C ALA A 21 -13.78 -16.66 -8.24
N GLN A 22 -12.69 -16.70 -7.48
CA GLN A 22 -12.48 -15.80 -6.36
C GLN A 22 -12.31 -14.40 -6.94
N GLU A 23 -13.25 -13.51 -6.62
CA GLU A 23 -13.25 -12.14 -7.09
C GLU A 23 -11.89 -11.51 -6.78
N SER A 24 -11.10 -11.19 -7.82
CA SER A 24 -9.73 -10.70 -7.68
C SER A 24 -9.67 -9.21 -7.34
N VAL A 25 -10.75 -8.48 -7.66
CA VAL A 25 -10.92 -7.04 -7.45
C VAL A 25 -12.35 -6.78 -6.97
N LYS A 26 -12.51 -6.06 -5.86
CA LYS A 26 -13.80 -5.63 -5.33
C LYS A 26 -13.88 -4.10 -5.27
N LYS A 27 -14.84 -3.51 -5.98
CA LYS A 27 -15.11 -2.07 -6.00
C LYS A 27 -16.34 -1.72 -5.15
N ILE A 28 -16.15 -0.93 -4.10
CA ILE A 28 -17.19 -0.49 -3.18
C ILE A 28 -17.47 1.00 -3.38
N SER A 29 -18.73 1.39 -3.58
CA SER A 29 -19.14 2.79 -3.55
C SER A 29 -19.19 3.31 -2.11
N LEU A 30 -18.55 4.45 -1.86
CA LEU A 30 -18.44 5.09 -0.56
C LEU A 30 -19.49 6.20 -0.41
N LYS A 31 -20.01 6.37 0.81
CA LYS A 31 -20.98 7.42 1.15
C LYS A 31 -20.49 8.24 2.35
N LYS A 32 -20.59 9.56 2.28
CA LYS A 32 -20.20 10.49 3.37
C LYS A 32 -20.87 10.07 4.70
N GLY A 33 -20.07 9.93 5.75
CA GLY A 33 -20.54 9.61 7.11
C GLY A 33 -21.01 8.17 7.34
N HIS A 34 -21.06 7.32 6.31
CA HIS A 34 -21.39 5.90 6.47
C HIS A 34 -20.13 5.08 6.76
N SER A 35 -20.25 4.13 7.69
CA SER A 35 -19.22 3.14 8.01
C SER A 35 -19.87 1.77 8.14
N GLU A 36 -19.65 0.92 7.13
CA GLU A 36 -20.14 -0.46 7.09
C GLU A 36 -18.95 -1.44 6.98
N PRO A 37 -19.03 -2.63 7.60
CA PRO A 37 -17.99 -3.66 7.47
C PRO A 37 -17.87 -4.19 6.04
N ILE A 38 -16.70 -3.99 5.43
CA ILE A 38 -16.34 -4.54 4.12
C ILE A 38 -15.51 -5.80 4.33
N LYS A 39 -15.98 -6.91 3.76
CA LYS A 39 -15.24 -8.19 3.73
C LYS A 39 -14.77 -8.47 2.30
N PHE A 40 -13.50 -8.83 2.16
CA PHE A 40 -12.89 -9.26 0.90
C PHE A 40 -11.82 -10.31 1.20
N GLN A 41 -12.03 -11.55 0.77
CA GLN A 41 -11.14 -12.67 1.10
C GLN A 41 -10.89 -12.75 2.63
N ASN A 42 -9.62 -12.67 3.07
CA ASN A 42 -9.23 -12.67 4.48
C ASN A 42 -9.20 -11.26 5.12
N LEU A 43 -9.50 -10.21 4.36
CA LEU A 43 -9.55 -8.82 4.83
C LEU A 43 -10.95 -8.46 5.35
N LYS A 44 -11.00 -7.83 6.52
CA LYS A 44 -12.20 -7.24 7.11
C LYS A 44 -11.86 -5.84 7.61
N ILE A 45 -12.49 -4.83 7.02
CA ILE A 45 -12.20 -3.42 7.26
C ILE A 45 -13.49 -2.62 7.35
N LYS A 46 -13.40 -1.43 7.91
CA LYS A 46 -14.44 -0.41 7.85
C LYS A 46 -13.89 0.89 7.27
N THR A 47 -14.76 1.66 6.62
CA THR A 47 -14.41 2.92 5.97
C THR A 47 -15.18 4.08 6.59
N LEU A 48 -14.56 5.24 6.72
CA LEU A 48 -15.26 6.49 7.04
C LEU A 48 -14.85 7.57 6.04
N LEU A 49 -15.78 7.94 5.15
CA LEU A 49 -15.62 9.05 4.21
C LEU A 49 -16.17 10.34 4.84
N GLN A 50 -15.37 11.39 4.85
CA GLN A 50 -15.73 12.74 5.28
C GLN A 50 -15.49 13.70 4.11
N GLU A 51 -16.49 14.50 3.76
CA GLU A 51 -16.32 15.64 2.85
C GLU A 51 -16.61 16.89 3.68
N TYR A 52 -15.64 17.81 3.76
CA TYR A 52 -15.71 18.96 4.64
C TYR A 52 -16.52 20.09 3.97
N ASP A 53 -17.71 20.36 4.51
CA ASP A 53 -18.64 21.36 3.96
C ASP A 53 -18.48 22.74 4.62
N LYS A 54 -19.35 23.70 4.27
CA LYS A 54 -19.30 25.10 4.74
C LYS A 54 -19.41 25.28 6.27
N LYS A 55 -19.67 24.22 7.04
CA LYS A 55 -19.63 24.22 8.52
C LYS A 55 -18.26 23.86 9.09
N ALA A 56 -17.32 23.39 8.26
CA ALA A 56 -15.94 23.13 8.64
C ALA A 56 -15.14 24.44 8.83
N LYS A 57 -13.89 24.32 9.28
CA LYS A 57 -12.95 25.45 9.28
C LYS A 57 -12.69 25.88 7.84
N ALA A 58 -12.52 27.18 7.59
CA ALA A 58 -12.39 27.73 6.23
C ALA A 58 -11.32 27.04 5.36
N HIS A 59 -10.18 26.64 5.95
CA HIS A 59 -9.08 25.95 5.25
C HIS A 59 -9.33 24.45 4.97
N LEU A 60 -10.48 23.90 5.39
CA LEU A 60 -10.86 22.51 5.11
C LEU A 60 -12.02 22.43 4.11
N VAL A 61 -12.65 23.55 3.74
CA VAL A 61 -13.92 23.52 2.98
C VAL A 61 -13.67 23.04 1.55
N GLY A 62 -14.12 21.82 1.24
CA GLY A 62 -13.88 21.13 -0.02
C GLY A 62 -13.03 19.86 0.11
N ASP A 63 -12.34 19.67 1.23
CA ASP A 63 -11.46 18.53 1.45
C ASP A 63 -12.23 17.20 1.59
N ILE A 64 -11.60 16.08 1.23
CA ILE A 64 -12.23 14.74 1.16
C ILE A 64 -11.38 13.68 1.89
N TYR A 65 -11.57 13.51 3.20
CA TYR A 65 -10.85 12.53 3.99
C TYR A 65 -11.52 11.14 3.98
N LEU A 66 -10.77 10.12 3.55
CA LEU A 66 -11.16 8.71 3.72
C LEU A 66 -10.25 8.06 4.76
N ARG A 67 -10.82 7.53 5.84
CA ARG A 67 -10.16 6.58 6.75
C ARG A 67 -10.57 5.15 6.42
N ILE A 68 -9.61 4.23 6.46
CA ILE A 68 -9.80 2.78 6.48
C ILE A 68 -9.22 2.23 7.79
N SER A 69 -10.02 1.50 8.55
CA SER A 69 -9.61 0.83 9.79
C SER A 69 -9.89 -0.66 9.72
N ASP A 70 -9.20 -1.46 10.55
CA ASP A 70 -9.57 -2.85 10.79
C ASP A 70 -10.95 -2.91 11.47
N ASP A 71 -11.77 -3.91 11.11
CA ASP A 71 -13.13 -4.09 11.60
C ASP A 71 -13.19 -4.60 13.06
N TYR A 72 -12.09 -5.16 13.58
CA TYR A 72 -12.04 -5.78 14.91
C TYR A 72 -11.52 -4.87 16.02
N ASN A 73 -10.52 -4.02 15.73
CA ASN A 73 -9.78 -3.25 16.74
C ASN A 73 -9.69 -1.75 16.44
N ASP A 74 -10.37 -1.27 15.39
CA ASP A 74 -10.42 0.11 14.92
C ASP A 74 -9.07 0.72 14.47
N GLU A 75 -7.99 -0.06 14.49
CA GLU A 75 -6.65 0.37 14.13
C GLU A 75 -6.64 0.89 12.68
N VAL A 76 -6.06 2.09 12.48
CA VAL A 76 -5.98 2.69 11.16
C VAL A 76 -5.07 1.85 10.27
N ILE A 77 -5.59 1.44 9.13
CA ILE A 77 -4.89 0.65 8.11
C ILE A 77 -4.34 1.58 7.03
N ALA A 78 -5.19 2.46 6.51
CA ALA A 78 -4.86 3.40 5.45
C ALA A 78 -5.78 4.62 5.53
N ASP A 79 -5.33 5.72 4.96
CA ASP A 79 -6.05 7.00 4.95
C ASP A 79 -5.68 7.83 3.70
N TYR A 80 -6.55 8.74 3.27
CA TYR A 80 -6.38 9.53 2.03
C TYR A 80 -6.84 10.98 2.28
N TYR A 81 -6.11 11.98 1.74
CA TYR A 81 -6.25 13.44 1.94
C TYR A 81 -7.70 13.95 1.90
N ILE A 82 -8.25 14.36 0.76
CA ILE A 82 -7.66 15.09 -0.39
C ILE A 82 -7.90 16.58 -0.14
N ASP A 83 -6.95 17.45 -0.53
CA ASP A 83 -7.08 18.91 -0.36
C ASP A 83 -7.92 19.55 -1.47
N ASN A 84 -8.77 20.52 -1.09
CA ASN A 84 -9.56 21.35 -2.02
C ASN A 84 -8.70 22.14 -3.02
N ASP A 85 -7.47 22.52 -2.65
CA ASP A 85 -6.57 23.30 -3.50
C ASP A 85 -5.73 22.44 -4.47
N GLY A 86 -5.77 21.11 -4.32
CA GLY A 86 -5.04 20.15 -5.14
C GLY A 86 -3.52 20.12 -4.92
N THR A 87 -2.97 20.86 -3.95
CA THR A 87 -1.52 20.94 -3.70
C THR A 87 -0.97 19.75 -2.93
N GLY A 88 -1.82 19.08 -2.12
CA GLY A 88 -1.42 17.91 -1.35
C GLY A 88 -1.24 16.66 -2.22
N LYS A 89 0.01 16.15 -2.32
CA LYS A 89 0.27 14.85 -2.95
C LYS A 89 -0.41 13.74 -2.16
N ASN A 90 -1.45 13.15 -2.75
CA ASN A 90 -2.14 11.99 -2.23
C ASN A 90 -1.82 10.75 -3.06
N TYR A 91 -1.71 9.63 -2.39
CA TYR A 91 -1.43 8.35 -3.03
C TYR A 91 -2.74 7.62 -3.28
N ASP A 92 -3.10 7.43 -4.54
CA ASP A 92 -4.36 6.78 -4.90
C ASP A 92 -4.40 5.32 -4.41
N THR A 93 -3.25 4.62 -4.43
CA THR A 93 -3.11 3.24 -3.92
C THR A 93 -2.17 3.17 -2.71
N LYS A 94 -2.66 2.65 -1.57
CA LYS A 94 -1.84 2.23 -0.42
C LYS A 94 -1.85 0.70 -0.30
N ILE A 95 -0.75 0.12 0.19
CA ILE A 95 -0.67 -1.32 0.46
C ILE A 95 -0.95 -1.66 1.93
N TYR A 96 -1.65 -2.77 2.19
CA TYR A 96 -1.80 -3.35 3.52
C TYR A 96 -1.88 -4.87 3.46
N LYS A 97 -1.04 -5.56 4.24
CA LYS A 97 -0.83 -7.02 4.12
C LYS A 97 -0.53 -7.35 2.65
N ASN A 98 -1.30 -8.23 2.01
CA ASN A 98 -1.21 -8.55 0.58
C ASN A 98 -2.37 -7.93 -0.25
N TYR A 99 -2.84 -6.74 0.12
CA TYR A 99 -3.91 -6.05 -0.60
C TYR A 99 -3.50 -4.64 -1.01
N PHE A 100 -3.82 -4.27 -2.25
CA PHE A 100 -3.89 -2.88 -2.66
C PHE A 100 -5.26 -2.32 -2.28
N LEU A 101 -5.24 -1.21 -1.57
CA LEU A 101 -6.39 -0.38 -1.27
C LEU A 101 -6.26 0.85 -2.16
N THR A 102 -7.23 1.07 -3.06
CA THR A 102 -7.21 2.20 -3.98
C THR A 102 -8.42 3.10 -3.74
N PHE A 103 -8.19 4.38 -3.43
CA PHE A 103 -9.24 5.38 -3.40
C PHE A 103 -9.37 6.02 -4.78
N ALA A 104 -10.57 6.00 -5.34
CA ALA A 104 -10.83 6.53 -6.68
C ALA A 104 -12.06 7.47 -6.67
N ILE A 105 -11.98 8.54 -7.46
CA ILE A 105 -13.10 9.45 -7.72
C ILE A 105 -13.41 9.41 -9.22
N GLU A 106 -14.61 8.96 -9.57
CA GLU A 106 -15.06 8.81 -10.96
C GLU A 106 -16.44 9.46 -11.11
N ASN A 107 -16.56 10.50 -11.95
CA ASN A 107 -17.81 11.24 -12.15
C ASN A 107 -18.46 11.65 -10.80
N ASP A 108 -17.67 12.32 -9.94
CA ASP A 108 -18.00 12.74 -8.57
C ASP A 108 -18.33 11.61 -7.55
N ASN A 109 -18.41 10.35 -7.98
CA ASN A 109 -18.63 9.19 -7.13
C ASN A 109 -17.31 8.70 -6.54
N LYS A 110 -17.34 8.34 -5.25
CA LYS A 110 -16.16 7.90 -4.48
C LYS A 110 -16.18 6.39 -4.34
N TYR A 111 -15.04 5.75 -4.58
CA TYR A 111 -14.89 4.30 -4.51
C TYR A 111 -13.66 3.88 -3.71
N LEU A 112 -13.80 2.77 -2.97
CA LEU A 112 -12.67 1.97 -2.53
C LEU A 112 -12.59 0.74 -3.44
N ILE A 113 -11.47 0.58 -4.14
CA ILE A 113 -11.16 -0.62 -4.91
C ILE A 113 -10.14 -1.43 -4.10
N ILE A 114 -10.47 -2.70 -3.83
CA ILE A 114 -9.64 -3.64 -3.08
C ILE A 114 -9.24 -4.76 -4.03
N GLU A 115 -7.95 -5.04 -4.16
CA GLU A 115 -7.43 -6.13 -4.98
C GLU A 115 -6.21 -6.77 -4.31
N GLN A 116 -5.80 -7.95 -4.76
CA GLN A 116 -4.56 -8.58 -4.29
C GLN A 116 -3.36 -7.73 -4.72
N ALA A 117 -2.38 -7.57 -3.82
CA ALA A 117 -1.15 -6.84 -4.11
C ALA A 117 -0.23 -7.66 -5.03
N LEU A 118 -0.35 -7.47 -6.34
CA LEU A 118 0.49 -8.11 -7.37
C LEU A 118 1.58 -7.17 -7.90
N PHE A 119 2.61 -7.73 -8.53
CA PHE A 119 3.72 -6.98 -9.11
C PHE A 119 3.27 -6.05 -10.25
N GLY A 120 4.04 -4.98 -10.48
CA GLY A 120 3.87 -4.07 -11.62
C GLY A 120 2.98 -2.84 -11.35
N LYS A 121 2.17 -2.83 -10.29
CA LYS A 121 1.39 -1.64 -9.88
C LYS A 121 2.19 -0.76 -8.91
N PRO A 122 2.20 0.58 -9.06
CA PRO A 122 2.66 1.49 -8.02
C PRO A 122 1.74 1.47 -6.78
N PHE A 123 2.32 1.64 -5.60
CA PHE A 123 1.62 1.76 -4.33
C PHE A 123 2.44 2.58 -3.33
N ALA A 124 1.79 3.15 -2.31
CA ALA A 124 2.45 3.75 -1.17
C ALA A 124 2.56 2.77 0.01
N LEU A 125 3.79 2.58 0.50
CA LEU A 125 4.15 1.88 1.73
C LEU A 125 4.23 2.87 2.89
N SER A 126 3.68 2.51 4.05
CA SER A 126 3.67 3.34 5.26
C SER A 126 4.66 2.82 6.30
N SER A 127 5.36 3.72 6.99
CA SER A 127 6.46 3.38 7.91
C SER A 127 6.07 2.73 9.24
N ASN A 128 4.79 2.39 9.41
CA ASN A 128 4.27 1.77 10.63
C ASN A 128 4.01 0.27 10.50
N ARG A 129 4.19 -0.33 9.31
CA ARG A 129 3.90 -1.75 9.03
C ARG A 129 4.79 -2.31 7.90
N SER A 130 5.01 -3.61 7.90
CA SER A 130 5.40 -4.33 6.69
C SER A 130 4.19 -4.67 5.81
N ALA A 131 4.43 -4.95 4.53
CA ALA A 131 3.44 -5.42 3.57
C ALA A 131 4.05 -6.47 2.64
N THR A 132 3.22 -7.26 1.96
CA THR A 132 3.66 -8.35 1.08
C THR A 132 3.05 -8.22 -0.31
N ILE A 133 3.84 -8.48 -1.35
CA ILE A 133 3.44 -8.34 -2.76
C ILE A 133 3.76 -9.65 -3.49
N GLY A 134 2.88 -10.03 -4.41
CA GLY A 134 2.97 -11.26 -5.18
C GLY A 134 1.92 -12.30 -4.80
N ASP A 135 2.06 -13.47 -5.42
CA ASP A 135 1.29 -14.68 -5.18
C ASP A 135 2.02 -15.64 -4.22
N GLN A 136 1.45 -16.81 -3.94
CA GLN A 136 2.02 -17.78 -3.00
C GLN A 136 3.41 -18.32 -3.42
N ASP A 137 3.71 -18.31 -4.72
CA ASP A 137 4.96 -18.85 -5.29
C ASP A 137 6.07 -17.79 -5.40
N GLY A 138 5.73 -16.51 -5.17
CA GLY A 138 6.66 -15.38 -5.24
C GLY A 138 6.23 -14.21 -4.37
N LEU A 139 6.22 -14.39 -3.04
CA LEU A 139 6.03 -13.29 -2.10
C LEU A 139 7.31 -12.48 -1.87
N VAL A 140 7.18 -11.15 -1.94
CA VAL A 140 8.16 -10.16 -1.49
C VAL A 140 7.56 -9.40 -0.30
N GLU A 141 8.18 -9.47 0.87
CA GLU A 141 7.85 -8.63 2.02
C GLU A 141 8.71 -7.35 1.99
N VAL A 142 8.10 -6.20 2.30
CA VAL A 142 8.75 -4.88 2.31
C VAL A 142 8.33 -4.10 3.56
N GLU A 143 9.30 -3.42 4.19
CA GLU A 143 9.15 -2.69 5.45
C GLU A 143 10.06 -1.45 5.45
N ILE A 144 9.56 -0.28 5.88
CA ILE A 144 10.41 0.87 6.21
C ILE A 144 10.85 0.70 7.66
N THR A 145 12.11 0.35 7.90
CA THR A 145 12.60 0.06 9.26
C THR A 145 13.15 1.30 9.96
N GLN A 146 13.70 2.25 9.21
CA GLN A 146 14.18 3.53 9.73
C GLN A 146 13.92 4.66 8.72
N PHE A 147 13.68 5.85 9.25
CA PHE A 147 13.64 7.09 8.48
C PHE A 147 13.98 8.26 9.42
N PHE A 148 14.80 9.21 8.97
CA PHE A 148 15.14 10.41 9.72
C PHE A 148 15.60 11.54 8.80
N GLU A 149 15.36 12.78 9.21
CA GLU A 149 15.83 13.97 8.51
C GLU A 149 17.25 14.34 8.98
N GLU A 150 18.16 14.51 8.02
CA GLU A 150 19.44 15.16 8.19
C GLU A 150 19.33 16.61 7.71
N GLU A 151 19.56 17.56 8.62
CA GLU A 151 19.64 18.98 8.32
C GLU A 151 21.04 19.53 8.65
N GLY A 152 21.48 20.53 7.89
CA GLY A 152 22.80 21.11 8.11
C GLY A 152 23.19 22.19 7.11
N TYR A 153 24.49 22.49 7.10
CA TYR A 153 25.12 23.38 6.13
C TYR A 153 26.23 22.62 5.43
N ASP A 154 26.33 22.78 4.11
CA ASP A 154 27.39 22.18 3.27
C ASP A 154 28.81 22.67 3.60
N GLU A 155 28.94 23.76 4.36
CA GLU A 155 30.21 24.43 4.65
C GLU A 155 30.43 24.79 6.14
N PRO A 156 31.69 25.00 6.58
CA PRO A 156 32.02 25.44 7.95
C PRO A 156 31.55 26.87 8.26
N PRO A 157 31.20 27.19 9.52
CA PRO A 157 30.49 28.42 9.91
C PRO A 157 31.18 29.77 9.65
N PHE A 158 32.42 29.77 9.15
CA PHE A 158 33.19 30.97 8.80
C PHE A 158 33.06 31.39 7.32
N LYS A 159 32.22 30.71 6.54
CA LYS A 159 31.86 31.11 5.18
C LYS A 159 30.49 31.76 5.14
N ASP A 160 30.35 32.82 4.36
CA ASP A 160 29.13 33.64 4.34
C ASP A 160 28.01 33.10 3.43
N ASN A 161 28.34 32.22 2.47
CA ASN A 161 27.41 31.75 1.41
C ASN A 161 27.12 30.25 1.48
N ARG A 162 26.84 29.73 2.67
CA ARG A 162 26.63 28.28 2.89
C ARG A 162 25.25 27.84 2.42
N GLY A 163 25.17 26.73 1.70
CA GLY A 163 23.92 26.06 1.40
C GLY A 163 23.40 25.35 2.64
N TYR A 164 22.23 25.77 3.13
CA TYR A 164 21.45 24.93 4.03
C TYR A 164 20.89 23.73 3.24
N PHE A 165 21.00 22.54 3.80
CA PHE A 165 20.39 21.34 3.26
C PHE A 165 19.46 20.69 4.29
N SER A 166 18.39 20.07 3.78
CA SER A 166 17.57 19.09 4.48
C SER A 166 17.36 17.91 3.54
N ASN A 167 17.56 16.69 4.04
CA ASN A 167 17.44 15.46 3.28
C ASN A 167 16.96 14.34 4.20
N VAL A 168 16.05 13.48 3.74
CA VAL A 168 15.54 12.38 4.57
C VAL A 168 16.24 11.10 4.14
N HIS A 169 16.89 10.43 5.09
CA HIS A 169 17.45 9.11 4.93
C HIS A 169 16.36 8.06 5.19
N TYR A 170 16.32 7.01 4.37
CA TYR A 170 15.38 5.91 4.45
C TYR A 170 16.09 4.57 4.41
N THR A 171 15.69 3.67 5.30
CA THR A 171 16.13 2.28 5.34
C THR A 171 14.94 1.36 5.04
N LEU A 172 14.99 0.68 3.90
CA LEU A 172 14.02 -0.34 3.49
C LEU A 172 14.60 -1.73 3.75
N LYS A 173 13.85 -2.54 4.51
CA LYS A 173 14.09 -3.98 4.63
C LYS A 173 13.18 -4.71 3.65
N ILE A 174 13.78 -5.56 2.82
CA ILE A 174 13.05 -6.42 1.89
C ILE A 174 13.44 -7.88 2.15
N LYS A 175 12.42 -8.74 2.16
CA LYS A 175 12.58 -10.19 2.27
C LYS A 175 11.96 -10.87 1.06
N VAL A 176 12.75 -11.72 0.41
CA VAL A 176 12.37 -12.56 -0.72
C VAL A 176 12.72 -13.99 -0.34
N ARG A 177 11.72 -14.89 -0.25
CA ARG A 177 11.91 -16.26 0.25
C ARG A 177 12.64 -16.24 1.62
N ASP A 178 13.86 -16.78 1.68
CA ASP A 178 14.72 -16.79 2.87
C ASP A 178 15.78 -15.66 2.87
N SER A 179 15.95 -14.94 1.77
CA SER A 179 16.87 -13.81 1.65
C SER A 179 16.28 -12.55 2.28
N ILE A 180 17.01 -11.93 3.22
CA ILE A 180 16.71 -10.60 3.75
C ILE A 180 17.82 -9.65 3.32
N LYS A 181 17.46 -8.51 2.74
CA LYS A 181 18.38 -7.41 2.45
C LYS A 181 17.83 -6.09 3.00
N THR A 182 18.75 -5.19 3.30
CA THR A 182 18.47 -3.81 3.65
C THR A 182 19.00 -2.91 2.55
N PHE A 183 18.26 -1.87 2.22
CA PHE A 183 18.61 -0.86 1.23
C PHE A 183 18.43 0.53 1.84
N ASP A 184 19.47 1.33 1.73
CA ASP A 184 19.53 2.70 2.26
C ASP A 184 19.56 3.69 1.09
N PHE A 185 18.77 4.75 1.18
CA PHE A 185 18.68 5.80 0.16
C PHE A 185 18.19 7.13 0.75
N TYR A 186 18.42 8.23 0.04
CA TYR A 186 17.96 9.56 0.45
C TYR A 186 16.84 10.08 -0.46
N SER A 187 15.97 10.96 0.06
CA SER A 187 15.00 11.70 -0.78
C SER A 187 15.65 12.38 -1.99
N SER A 188 16.88 12.89 -1.83
CA SER A 188 17.66 13.50 -2.91
C SER A 188 17.90 12.56 -4.09
N ASP A 189 18.10 11.26 -3.85
CA ASP A 189 18.37 10.28 -4.91
C ASP A 189 17.18 10.15 -5.86
N ILE A 190 15.97 10.19 -5.30
CA ILE A 190 14.72 10.21 -6.06
C ILE A 190 14.56 11.56 -6.77
N LYS A 191 14.70 12.68 -6.04
CA LYS A 191 14.47 14.04 -6.56
C LYS A 191 15.38 14.38 -7.75
N LEU A 192 16.62 13.91 -7.75
CA LEU A 192 17.60 14.17 -8.82
C LEU A 192 17.37 13.35 -10.10
N LYS A 193 16.80 12.15 -10.00
CA LYS A 193 16.67 11.19 -11.12
C LYS A 193 15.22 10.91 -11.53
N GLY A 194 14.25 11.43 -10.77
CA GLY A 194 12.82 11.11 -10.88
C GLY A 194 12.44 9.72 -10.32
N ASN A 195 13.42 8.89 -9.95
CA ASN A 195 13.25 7.61 -9.28
C ASN A 195 14.59 7.14 -8.67
N PHE A 196 14.52 6.16 -7.78
CA PHE A 196 15.68 5.38 -7.31
C PHE A 196 15.38 3.89 -7.47
N THR A 197 16.35 3.08 -7.90
CA THR A 197 16.13 1.66 -8.24
C THR A 197 17.19 0.78 -7.59
N PHE A 198 16.76 -0.39 -7.11
CA PHE A 198 17.66 -1.47 -6.67
C PHE A 198 17.09 -2.85 -7.02
N GLU A 199 17.98 -3.83 -7.13
CA GLU A 199 17.68 -5.20 -7.59
C GLU A 199 17.89 -6.23 -6.46
N ILE A 200 17.00 -7.22 -6.38
CA ILE A 200 17.09 -8.32 -5.43
C ILE A 200 16.51 -9.60 -6.03
N GLU A 201 17.34 -10.62 -6.20
CA GLU A 201 16.97 -11.86 -6.90
C GLU A 201 16.31 -11.54 -8.25
N ASP A 202 15.14 -12.14 -8.51
CA ASP A 202 14.34 -11.99 -9.72
C ASP A 202 13.41 -10.74 -9.66
N TYR A 203 13.79 -9.69 -8.90
CA TYR A 203 12.94 -8.51 -8.66
C TYR A 203 13.68 -7.18 -8.80
N THR A 204 13.01 -6.22 -9.44
CA THR A 204 13.40 -4.81 -9.51
C THR A 204 12.47 -3.98 -8.66
N ILE A 205 13.03 -3.21 -7.73
CA ILE A 205 12.27 -2.33 -6.83
C ILE A 205 12.57 -0.88 -7.20
N LEU A 206 11.52 -0.17 -7.59
CA LEU A 206 11.56 1.21 -8.07
C LEU A 206 10.88 2.12 -7.06
N ILE A 207 11.65 3.03 -6.45
CA ILE A 207 11.17 4.10 -5.60
C ILE A 207 10.82 5.32 -6.46
N LEU A 208 9.59 5.79 -6.38
CA LEU A 208 9.01 6.82 -7.23
C LEU A 208 8.93 8.18 -6.53
N SER A 209 8.60 8.19 -5.23
CA SER A 209 8.66 9.38 -4.39
C SER A 209 8.61 9.05 -2.91
N ASP A 210 8.89 10.04 -2.09
CA ASP A 210 8.77 10.01 -0.64
C ASP A 210 7.88 11.16 -0.11
N VAL A 211 7.23 10.92 1.01
CA VAL A 211 6.63 11.96 1.87
C VAL A 211 7.07 11.67 3.31
N TYR A 212 7.82 12.60 3.89
CA TYR A 212 8.24 12.59 5.28
C TYR A 212 7.36 13.49 6.15
N LYS A 213 7.11 13.03 7.38
CA LYS A 213 6.64 13.80 8.53
C LYS A 213 7.44 13.30 9.74
N ASN A 214 7.69 14.14 10.73
CA ASN A 214 8.58 13.84 11.86
C ASN A 214 8.24 12.54 12.64
N SER A 215 7.00 12.04 12.53
CA SER A 215 6.54 10.79 13.16
C SER A 215 6.09 9.70 12.17
N SER A 216 6.15 9.93 10.85
CA SER A 216 5.72 8.95 9.84
C SER A 216 6.30 9.23 8.46
N ALA A 217 6.60 8.17 7.73
CA ALA A 217 6.96 8.25 6.32
C ALA A 217 6.03 7.43 5.43
N LEU A 218 5.86 7.89 4.19
CA LEU A 218 5.23 7.18 3.09
C LEU A 218 6.20 7.14 1.90
N ILE A 219 6.46 5.96 1.37
CA ILE A 219 7.27 5.77 0.16
C ILE A 219 6.35 5.24 -0.95
N GLU A 220 6.28 5.97 -2.07
CA GLU A 220 5.67 5.49 -3.30
C GLU A 220 6.67 4.60 -4.04
N MET A 221 6.30 3.37 -4.33
CA MET A 221 7.17 2.41 -4.98
C MET A 221 6.40 1.44 -5.88
N LYS A 222 7.14 0.77 -6.76
CA LYS A 222 6.67 -0.28 -7.66
C LYS A 222 7.67 -1.43 -7.64
N ILE A 223 7.19 -2.64 -7.38
CA ILE A 223 8.00 -3.86 -7.46
C ILE A 223 7.62 -4.61 -8.72
N ASN A 224 8.61 -4.94 -9.56
CA ASN A 224 8.46 -5.79 -10.73
C ASN A 224 9.17 -7.11 -10.50
N LYS A 225 8.65 -8.18 -11.08
CA LYS A 225 9.38 -9.42 -11.30
C LYS A 225 10.09 -9.32 -12.65
N THR A 226 11.36 -9.71 -12.69
CA THR A 226 12.24 -9.66 -13.87
C THR A 226 11.99 -10.84 -14.81
#